data_AF-A0A447UQI6-F1
#
_entry.id   AF-A0A447UQI6-F1
#
_cell.length_a   1.000
_cell.length_b   1.000
_cell.length_c   1.000
_cell.angle_alpha   90.00
_cell.angle_beta   90.00
_cell.angle_gamma   90.00
#
_symmetry.space_group_name_H-M   'P 1'
#
loop_
_entity.id
_entity.type
_entity.pdbx_description
1 polymer ?
#
loop_
_entity_poly.entity_id
_entity_poly.type
_entity_poly.pdbx_seq_one_letter_code
_entity_poly.pdbx_strand_id
1 'polypeptide(L)'
;MEDETGYGFSLYSTPSENLCDRFCRLDTAEFGVVPGVTDKGYYTNSFHLDVEKKVNPYDKIDFEAPYPPLASGGFICYGEYPNIQHNLKALEDVWDYSYQHRAVLRNQHANR
;
A
#
# COMPACT_ATOMS: atom_id res chain seq x y z
N MET A 1 -11.42 -23.77 2.28
CA MET A 1 -10.04 -24.19 1.94
C MET A 1 -9.37 -24.93 3.08
N GLU A 2 -9.38 -24.41 4.32
CA GLU A 2 -8.77 -25.14 5.45
C GLU A 2 -9.46 -26.50 5.68
N ASP A 3 -10.79 -26.54 5.69
CA ASP A 3 -11.57 -27.79 5.83
C ASP A 3 -11.33 -28.81 4.69
N GLU A 4 -10.89 -28.35 3.52
CA GLU A 4 -10.70 -29.19 2.34
C GLU A 4 -9.27 -29.74 2.23
N THR A 5 -8.29 -29.05 2.80
CA THR A 5 -6.87 -29.30 2.55
C THR A 5 -6.05 -29.51 3.82
N GLY A 6 -6.54 -29.05 4.98
CA GLY A 6 -5.81 -28.98 6.23
C GLY A 6 -4.76 -27.85 6.30
N TYR A 7 -4.69 -26.95 5.32
CA TYR A 7 -3.76 -25.82 5.32
C TYR A 7 -4.45 -24.49 5.66
N GLY A 8 -3.79 -23.68 6.51
CA GLY A 8 -4.24 -22.34 6.89
C GLY A 8 -3.93 -21.29 5.82
N PHE A 9 -4.74 -21.25 4.77
CA PHE A 9 -4.65 -20.21 3.75
C PHE A 9 -5.10 -18.86 4.29
N SER A 10 -4.38 -17.79 3.93
CA SER A 10 -4.73 -16.41 4.27
C SER A 10 -4.40 -15.47 3.11
N LEU A 11 -5.10 -14.34 3.05
CA LEU A 11 -4.86 -13.33 2.02
C LEU A 11 -3.61 -12.51 2.38
N TYR A 12 -2.64 -12.45 1.48
CA TYR A 12 -1.36 -11.80 1.70
C TYR A 12 -1.13 -10.63 0.73
N SER A 13 -0.89 -9.45 1.28
CA SER A 13 -0.54 -8.23 0.52
C SER A 13 0.94 -8.27 0.17
N THR A 14 1.25 -8.79 -1.02
CA THR A 14 2.61 -9.14 -1.42
C THR A 14 3.51 -7.90 -1.52
N PRO A 15 4.68 -7.83 -0.87
CA PRO A 15 5.67 -6.79 -1.14
C PRO A 15 6.20 -6.98 -2.56
N SER A 16 5.79 -6.11 -3.48
CA SER A 16 5.87 -6.34 -4.92
C SER A 16 6.88 -5.44 -5.64
N GLU A 17 8.00 -5.08 -4.99
CA GLU A 17 8.99 -4.13 -5.55
C GLU A 17 9.45 -4.50 -6.98
N ASN A 18 9.75 -5.78 -7.23
CA ASN A 18 10.12 -6.26 -8.57
C ASN A 18 8.94 -6.90 -9.33
N LEU A 19 7.86 -7.25 -8.62
CA LEU A 19 6.73 -7.97 -9.19
C LEU A 19 5.78 -7.01 -9.93
N CYS A 20 5.60 -5.78 -9.41
CA CYS A 20 4.75 -4.76 -10.01
C CYS A 20 5.22 -4.37 -11.43
N ASP A 21 6.51 -4.13 -11.61
CA ASP A 21 7.11 -3.86 -12.93
C ASP A 21 6.99 -5.08 -13.86
N ARG A 22 7.29 -6.28 -13.31
CA ARG A 22 7.24 -7.52 -14.10
C ARG A 22 5.85 -7.78 -14.67
N PHE A 23 4.80 -7.66 -13.87
CA PHE A 23 3.43 -7.85 -14.35
C PHE A 23 3.02 -6.78 -15.36
N CYS A 24 3.28 -5.50 -15.05
CA CYS A 24 2.97 -4.42 -15.99
C CYS A 24 3.66 -4.62 -17.34
N ARG A 25 4.93 -5.05 -17.37
CA ARG A 25 5.65 -5.35 -18.61
C ARG A 25 5.05 -6.51 -19.40
N LEU A 26 4.67 -7.59 -18.72
CA LEU A 26 4.04 -8.75 -19.39
C LEU A 26 2.67 -8.38 -19.96
N ASP A 27 1.85 -7.66 -19.21
CA ASP A 27 0.53 -7.23 -19.66
C ASP A 27 0.64 -6.18 -20.78
N THR A 28 1.63 -5.30 -20.73
CA THR A 28 1.92 -4.36 -21.83
C THR A 28 2.31 -5.09 -23.11
N ALA A 29 3.05 -6.20 -23.01
CA ALA A 29 3.47 -6.97 -24.18
C ALA A 29 2.28 -7.65 -24.87
N GLU A 30 1.26 -8.06 -24.11
CA GLU A 30 0.07 -8.74 -24.64
C GLU A 30 -1.02 -7.75 -25.08
N PHE A 31 -1.28 -6.72 -24.27
CA PHE A 31 -2.44 -5.83 -24.42
C PHE A 31 -2.07 -4.41 -24.86
N GLY A 32 -0.78 -4.10 -24.96
CA GLY A 32 -0.29 -2.75 -25.27
C GLY A 32 -0.40 -1.80 -24.07
N VAL A 33 -0.23 -0.51 -24.36
CA VAL A 33 -0.32 0.55 -23.35
C VAL A 33 -1.79 0.91 -23.13
N VAL A 34 -2.29 0.68 -21.91
CA VAL A 34 -3.65 0.96 -21.47
C VAL A 34 -3.63 2.15 -20.50
N PRO A 35 -4.30 3.27 -20.84
CA PRO A 35 -4.35 4.45 -19.98
C PRO A 35 -4.92 4.15 -18.59
N GLY A 36 -4.23 4.60 -17.54
CA GLY A 36 -4.57 4.37 -16.14
C GLY A 36 -4.28 2.96 -15.62
N VAL A 37 -3.67 2.09 -16.42
CA VAL A 37 -3.35 0.70 -16.05
C VAL A 37 -1.88 0.39 -16.30
N THR A 38 -1.44 0.30 -17.56
CA THR A 38 -0.06 -0.06 -17.90
C THR A 38 0.80 1.12 -18.37
N ASP A 39 0.18 2.28 -18.58
CA ASP A 39 0.85 3.53 -18.99
C ASP A 39 1.89 4.04 -17.99
N LYS A 40 1.73 3.73 -16.70
CA LYS A 40 2.69 4.07 -15.64
C LYS A 40 3.93 3.18 -15.61
N GLY A 41 3.87 2.01 -16.26
CA GLY A 41 4.95 1.01 -16.23
C GLY A 41 5.03 0.19 -14.94
N TYR A 42 4.13 0.38 -13.98
CA TYR A 42 4.04 -0.43 -12.77
C TYR A 42 2.60 -0.47 -12.24
N TYR A 43 2.29 -1.50 -11.45
CA TYR A 43 1.05 -1.56 -10.67
C TYR A 43 1.24 -1.05 -9.25
N THR A 44 0.22 -0.38 -8.72
CA THR A 44 0.16 0.00 -7.31
C THR A 44 0.08 -1.26 -6.45
N ASN A 45 0.85 -1.29 -5.36
CA ASN A 45 0.96 -2.49 -4.55
C ASN A 45 -0.34 -2.77 -3.78
N SER A 46 -0.87 -3.99 -3.90
CA SER A 46 -1.98 -4.50 -3.09
C SER A 46 -3.19 -3.54 -3.06
N PHE A 47 -3.53 -2.99 -1.89
CA PHE A 47 -4.65 -2.05 -1.72
C PHE A 47 -4.21 -0.60 -1.52
N HIS A 48 -2.92 -0.30 -1.67
CA HIS A 48 -2.41 1.03 -1.41
C HIS A 48 -3.05 2.07 -2.30
N LEU A 49 -3.21 3.28 -1.76
CA LEU A 49 -3.55 4.42 -2.60
C LEU A 49 -2.37 4.73 -3.52
N ASP A 50 -2.68 4.97 -4.79
CA ASP A 50 -1.73 5.33 -5.82
C ASP A 50 -0.87 6.55 -5.41
N VAL A 51 0.45 6.40 -5.54
CA VAL A 51 1.47 7.40 -5.16
C VAL A 51 1.33 8.72 -5.92
N GLU A 52 0.70 8.71 -7.10
CA GLU A 52 0.45 9.95 -7.85
C GLU A 52 -0.69 10.79 -7.26
N LYS A 53 -1.51 10.22 -6.37
CA LYS A 53 -2.58 10.94 -5.68
C LYS A 53 -2.02 11.73 -4.51
N LYS A 54 -1.96 13.05 -4.66
CA LYS A 54 -1.65 13.96 -3.55
C LYS A 54 -2.84 14.03 -2.59
N VAL A 55 -2.77 13.26 -1.51
CA VAL A 55 -3.72 13.28 -0.40
C VAL A 55 -3.00 13.58 0.90
N ASN A 56 -3.74 14.02 1.92
CA ASN A 56 -3.16 14.16 3.25
C ASN A 56 -3.02 12.75 3.91
N PRO A 57 -2.17 12.59 4.94
CA PRO A 57 -1.94 11.30 5.57
C PRO A 57 -3.19 10.63 6.18
N TYR A 58 -4.13 11.43 6.70
CA TYR A 58 -5.36 10.93 7.31
C TYR A 58 -6.29 10.34 6.24
N ASP A 59 -6.52 11.06 5.14
CA ASP A 59 -7.34 10.57 4.03
C ASP A 59 -6.78 9.26 3.44
N LYS A 60 -5.44 9.14 3.39
CA LYS A 60 -4.78 7.91 2.95
C LYS A 60 -5.03 6.75 3.92
N ILE A 61 -4.93 7.01 5.23
CA ILE A 61 -5.23 6.00 6.26
C ILE A 61 -6.69 5.58 6.17
N ASP A 62 -7.63 6.52 6.03
CA ASP A 62 -9.06 6.22 5.89
C ASP A 62 -9.35 5.37 4.65
N PHE A 63 -8.67 5.66 3.54
CA PHE A 63 -8.78 4.85 2.33
C PHE A 63 -8.26 3.43 2.54
N GLU A 64 -7.11 3.27 3.20
CA GLU A 64 -6.44 1.97 3.35
C GLU A 64 -6.98 1.13 4.53
N ALA A 65 -7.58 1.74 5.55
CA ALA A 65 -8.03 1.09 6.80
C ALA A 65 -9.05 -0.07 6.64
N PRO A 66 -9.93 -0.11 5.61
CA PRO A 66 -10.85 -1.23 5.44
C PRO A 66 -10.20 -2.54 5.00
N TYR A 67 -8.97 -2.52 4.46
CA TYR A 67 -8.31 -3.69 3.86
C TYR A 67 -7.52 -4.57 4.84
N PRO A 68 -6.82 -4.05 5.87
CA PRO A 68 -6.15 -4.84 6.89
C PRO A 68 -6.93 -6.02 7.48
N PRO A 69 -8.23 -5.89 7.83
CA PRO A 69 -8.99 -7.02 8.36
C PRO A 69 -9.25 -8.13 7.33
N LEU A 70 -9.19 -7.80 6.03
CA LEU A 70 -9.39 -8.74 4.92
C LEU A 70 -8.08 -9.45 4.52
N ALA A 71 -6.93 -8.79 4.70
CA ALA A 71 -5.61 -9.28 4.32
C ALA A 71 -4.82 -9.86 5.51
N SER A 72 -5.44 -10.73 6.29
CA SER A 72 -4.92 -11.25 7.57
C SER A 72 -3.59 -12.03 7.46
N GLY A 73 -3.21 -12.48 6.27
CA GLY A 73 -1.92 -13.13 6.03
C GLY A 73 -0.74 -12.18 6.06
N GLY A 74 -0.99 -10.87 5.90
CA GLY A 74 0.01 -9.83 5.99
C GLY A 74 -0.35 -8.58 5.18
N PHE A 75 -0.11 -7.42 5.77
CA PHE A 75 -0.34 -6.12 5.17
C PHE A 75 0.56 -5.06 5.81
N ILE A 76 0.70 -3.92 5.14
CA ILE A 76 1.38 -2.72 5.65
C ILE A 76 0.71 -1.49 5.02
N CYS A 77 0.76 -0.37 5.72
CA CYS A 77 0.33 0.95 5.25
C CYS A 77 1.54 1.89 5.27
N TYR A 78 1.64 2.79 4.29
CA TYR A 78 2.77 3.74 4.21
C TYR A 78 2.27 5.17 4.23
N GLY A 79 2.82 5.96 5.14
CA GLY A 79 2.64 7.41 5.16
C GLY A 79 3.84 8.08 4.48
N GLU A 80 3.55 9.03 3.60
CA GLU A 80 4.55 9.92 3.03
C GLU A 80 4.54 11.24 3.81
N TYR A 81 5.70 11.62 4.34
CA TYR A 81 5.83 12.83 5.15
C TYR A 81 6.94 13.72 4.60
N PRO A 82 6.79 15.06 4.69
CA PRO A 82 7.91 15.97 4.48
C PRO A 82 8.97 15.79 5.57
N ASN A 83 10.04 16.58 5.55
CA ASN A 83 10.99 16.58 6.66
C ASN A 83 10.29 17.02 7.97
N ILE A 84 10.07 16.04 8.85
CA ILE A 84 9.37 16.15 10.13
C ILE A 84 10.33 16.03 11.33
N GLN A 85 11.65 16.07 11.11
CA GLN A 85 12.66 15.95 12.19
C GLN A 85 12.47 17.00 13.30
N HIS A 86 11.97 18.18 12.94
CA HIS A 86 11.68 19.27 13.87
C HIS A 86 10.22 19.36 14.31
N ASN A 87 9.38 18.40 13.91
CA ASN A 87 7.96 18.34 14.27
C ASN A 87 7.53 16.91 14.60
N LEU A 88 8.15 16.34 15.64
CA LEU A 88 7.86 14.99 16.11
C LEU A 88 6.41 14.84 16.57
N LYS A 89 5.79 15.91 17.06
CA LYS A 89 4.38 15.89 17.48
C LYS A 89 3.43 15.61 16.32
N ALA A 90 3.68 16.20 15.15
CA ALA A 90 2.88 15.88 13.96
C ALA A 90 3.07 14.43 13.49
N LEU A 91 4.25 13.83 13.71
CA LEU A 91 4.46 12.41 13.42
C LEU A 91 3.67 11.53 14.40
N GLU A 92 3.72 11.86 15.68
CA GLU A 92 3.00 11.16 16.74
C GLU A 92 1.49 11.22 16.52
N ASP A 93 0.95 12.40 16.15
CA ASP A 93 -0.49 12.58 15.87
C ASP A 93 -0.98 11.63 14.76
N VAL A 94 -0.21 11.48 13.68
CA VAL A 94 -0.57 10.56 12.58
C VAL A 94 -0.35 9.09 12.97
N TRP A 95 0.67 8.81 13.78
CA TRP A 95 0.90 7.48 14.31
C TRP A 95 -0.28 7.01 15.18
N ASP A 96 -0.73 7.85 16.11
CA ASP A 96 -1.88 7.58 16.97
C ASP A 96 -3.15 7.36 16.15
N TYR A 97 -3.36 8.20 15.12
CA TYR A 97 -4.48 8.04 14.21
C TYR A 97 -4.46 6.69 13.51
N SER A 98 -3.30 6.26 12.99
CA SER A 98 -3.18 4.95 12.34
C SER A 98 -3.46 3.78 13.27
N TYR A 99 -3.02 3.89 14.53
CA TYR A 99 -3.25 2.87 15.53
C TYR A 99 -4.74 2.70 15.82
N GLN A 100 -5.48 3.81 15.93
CA GLN A 100 -6.94 3.79 16.09
C GLN A 100 -7.65 3.11 14.90
N HIS A 101 -7.10 3.26 13.69
CA HIS A 101 -7.68 2.71 12.45
C HIS A 101 -7.09 1.35 12.07
N ARG A 102 -6.30 0.71 12.95
CA ARG A 102 -5.65 -0.60 12.74
C ARG A 102 -4.78 -0.66 11.47
N ALA A 103 -4.22 0.48 11.06
CA ALA A 103 -3.24 0.57 9.99
C ALA A 103 -1.83 0.39 10.56
N VAL A 104 -1.03 -0.50 9.97
CA VAL A 104 0.39 -0.65 10.32
C VAL A 104 1.17 0.38 9.53
N LEU A 105 1.46 1.54 10.13
CA LEU A 105 2.20 2.60 9.44
C LEU A 105 3.71 2.37 9.47
N ARG A 106 4.34 2.54 8.31
CA ARG A 106 5.77 2.79 8.18
C ARG A 106 6.01 4.11 7.46
N ASN A 107 6.97 4.88 7.97
CA ASN A 107 7.40 6.11 7.31
C ASN A 107 8.25 5.74 6.07
N GLN A 108 7.88 6.26 4.90
CA GLN A 108 8.77 6.30 3.75
C GLN A 108 9.46 7.66 3.72
N HIS A 109 10.78 7.66 3.82
CA HIS A 109 11.55 8.86 3.54
C HIS A 109 11.26 9.28 2.10
N ALA A 110 10.64 10.44 1.92
CA ALA A 110 10.56 11.10 0.63
C ALA A 110 11.99 11.52 0.24
N ASN A 111 12.77 10.60 -0.32
CA ASN A 111 13.96 10.96 -1.08
C ASN A 111 13.47 11.53 -2.42
N ARG A 112 13.16 12.82 -2.41
CA ARG A 112 13.21 13.69 -3.58
C ARG A 112 14.16 14.82 -3.30
#